data_AF-A0A8S9KR16-F1
#
_entry.id   AF-A0A8S9KR16-F1
#
_cell.length_a   1.000
_cell.length_b   1.000
_cell.length_c   1.000
_cell.angle_alpha   90.00
_cell.angle_beta   90.00
_cell.angle_gamma   90.00
#
_symmetry.space_group_name_H-M   'P 1'
#
loop_
_entity.id
_entity.type
_entity.pdbx_description
1 polymer ?
#
loop_
_entity_poly.entity_id
_entity_poly.type
_entity_poly.pdbx_seq_one_letter_code
_entity_poly.pdbx_strand_id
1 'polypeptide(L)'
;METFGGFHKEDDEQMVLPPGFRFHPTDEELITHYLHNKVLNIDFSAKAIGEVDLNKAEPWELPYKAKMGEKEWYFFCVRDRKYPTGLRTNRATQAGYWKATGKDKEIFRGKSLVGMKKTLVFYRGRAPKGQKTNWVMHEYRLDGKLSPHNLPKTAKVNLNSKLCSVSLLCFLLCLIDFLV
;
A
#
# COMPACT_ATOMS: atom_id res chain seq x y z
N MET A 1 -10.40 34.59 25.50
CA MET A 1 -10.60 33.13 25.42
C MET A 1 -11.04 32.86 24.00
N GLU A 2 -10.07 32.56 23.15
CA GLU A 2 -10.33 32.19 21.75
C GLU A 2 -10.42 30.67 21.68
N THR A 3 -11.50 30.17 21.08
CA THR A 3 -11.82 28.75 21.06
C THR A 3 -12.24 28.32 19.66
N PHE A 4 -11.59 27.23 19.26
CA PHE A 4 -11.92 26.23 18.25
C PHE A 4 -11.81 26.58 16.77
N GLY A 5 -10.70 26.07 16.21
CA GLY A 5 -10.41 26.01 14.79
C GLY A 5 -11.45 25.20 14.01
N GLY A 6 -11.67 25.66 12.79
CA GLY A 6 -12.49 24.97 11.80
C GLY A 6 -11.93 23.58 11.53
N PHE A 7 -12.77 22.58 11.77
CA PHE A 7 -12.65 21.31 11.08
C PHE A 7 -12.90 21.58 9.59
N HIS A 8 -11.83 21.56 8.78
CA HIS A 8 -11.97 21.35 7.35
C HIS A 8 -12.57 19.96 7.15
N LYS A 9 -13.87 19.91 6.85
CA LYS A 9 -14.45 18.79 6.11
C LYS A 9 -13.88 18.92 4.70
N GLU A 10 -12.92 18.08 4.35
CA GLU A 10 -12.63 17.85 2.94
C GLU A 10 -13.84 17.09 2.40
N ASP A 11 -14.61 17.79 1.57
CA ASP A 11 -15.76 17.25 0.87
C ASP A 11 -15.33 16.00 0.09
N ASP A 12 -16.06 14.89 0.30
CA ASP A 12 -16.06 13.73 -0.59
C ASP A 12 -16.55 14.19 -1.98
N GLU A 13 -15.67 14.83 -2.75
CA GLU A 13 -15.87 15.05 -4.18
C GLU A 13 -15.98 13.68 -4.84
N GLN A 14 -17.23 13.20 -4.97
CA GLN A 14 -17.55 12.02 -5.75
C GLN A 14 -17.02 12.26 -7.17
N MET A 15 -15.96 11.54 -7.54
CA MET A 15 -15.37 11.63 -8.86
C MET A 15 -16.39 11.21 -9.91
N VAL A 16 -17.00 12.18 -10.59
CA VAL A 16 -17.85 11.93 -11.74
C VAL A 16 -16.96 11.62 -12.93
N LEU A 17 -16.71 10.34 -13.15
CA LEU A 17 -15.95 9.83 -14.28
C LEU A 17 -16.91 9.27 -15.34
N PRO A 18 -16.61 9.40 -16.65
CA PRO A 18 -17.44 8.82 -17.70
C PRO A 18 -17.59 7.30 -17.52
N PRO A 19 -18.73 6.71 -17.92
CA PRO A 19 -18.91 5.27 -17.91
C PRO A 19 -17.77 4.53 -18.61
N GLY A 20 -17.28 3.46 -17.99
CA GLY A 20 -16.18 2.64 -18.51
C GLY A 20 -14.79 3.10 -18.08
N PHE A 21 -14.63 4.30 -17.52
CA PHE A 21 -13.36 4.70 -16.93
C PHE A 21 -13.10 3.92 -15.66
N ARG A 22 -11.90 3.34 -15.55
CA ARG A 22 -11.48 2.52 -14.40
C ARG A 22 -10.06 2.84 -14.01
N PHE A 23 -9.79 2.77 -12.72
CA PHE A 23 -8.43 2.80 -12.23
C PHE A 23 -7.76 1.44 -12.48
N HIS A 24 -6.97 1.35 -13.55
CA HIS A 24 -6.25 0.15 -13.95
C HIS A 24 -4.77 0.47 -14.26
N PRO A 25 -4.01 0.94 -13.26
CA PRO A 25 -2.61 1.33 -13.45
C PRO A 25 -1.71 0.10 -13.67
N THR A 26 -0.67 0.28 -14.48
CA THR A 26 0.41 -0.69 -14.65
C THR A 26 1.28 -0.81 -13.39
N ASP A 27 2.01 -1.93 -13.26
CA ASP A 27 2.98 -2.12 -12.18
C ASP A 27 4.01 -0.95 -12.12
N GLU A 28 4.40 -0.39 -13.27
CA GLU A 28 5.28 0.77 -13.35
C GLU A 28 4.63 2.04 -12.80
N GLU A 29 3.41 2.37 -13.26
CA GLU A 29 2.71 3.59 -12.85
C GLU A 29 2.43 3.62 -11.35
N LEU A 30 2.08 2.46 -10.78
CA LEU A 30 1.91 2.29 -9.34
C LEU A 30 3.15 2.67 -8.54
N ILE A 31 4.33 2.33 -9.06
CA ILE A 31 5.61 2.68 -8.45
C ILE A 31 5.93 4.16 -8.66
N THR A 32 5.90 4.63 -9.90
CA THR A 32 6.50 5.92 -10.29
C THR A 32 5.59 7.12 -10.02
N HIS A 33 4.27 6.96 -10.16
CA HIS A 33 3.30 8.05 -10.02
C HIS A 33 2.55 8.04 -8.68
N TYR A 34 2.47 6.90 -8.00
CA TYR A 34 1.74 6.79 -6.73
C TYR A 34 2.67 6.56 -5.56
N LEU A 35 3.38 5.42 -5.52
CA LEU A 35 4.18 5.06 -4.36
C LEU A 35 5.38 6.00 -4.15
N HIS A 36 6.10 6.32 -5.22
CA HIS A 36 7.23 7.25 -5.14
C HIS A 36 6.81 8.65 -4.65
N ASN A 37 5.69 9.16 -5.14
CA ASN A 37 5.16 10.45 -4.70
C ASN A 37 4.68 10.41 -3.24
N LYS A 38 4.03 9.32 -2.80
CA LYS A 38 3.66 9.14 -1.38
C LYS A 38 4.88 9.07 -0.45
N VAL A 39 5.98 8.50 -0.92
CA VAL A 39 7.24 8.45 -0.17
C VAL A 39 7.92 9.82 -0.08
N LEU A 40 7.86 10.61 -1.14
CA LEU A 40 8.46 11.95 -1.17
C LEU A 40 7.62 13.00 -0.41
N ASN A 41 6.31 12.82 -0.37
CA ASN A 41 5.38 13.73 0.29
C ASN A 41 4.35 12.92 1.10
N ILE A 42 4.42 13.04 2.43
CA ILE A 42 3.51 12.35 3.34
C ILE A 42 2.05 12.77 3.16
N ASP A 43 1.83 14.03 2.77
CA ASP A 43 0.51 14.62 2.52
C ASP A 43 -0.01 14.30 1.12
N PHE A 44 0.78 13.58 0.29
CA PHE A 44 0.29 13.09 -0.98
C PHE A 44 -0.92 12.18 -0.77
N SER A 45 -2.04 12.56 -1.35
CA SER A 45 -3.23 11.74 -1.43
C SER A 45 -3.50 11.41 -2.90
N ALA A 46 -3.89 10.17 -3.15
CA ALA A 46 -4.37 9.78 -4.45
C ALA A 46 -5.87 9.54 -4.36
N LYS A 47 -6.60 10.16 -5.29
CA LYS A 47 -8.05 10.10 -5.40
C LYS A 47 -8.55 8.63 -5.44
N ALA A 48 -7.88 7.75 -6.19
CA ALA A 48 -8.25 6.34 -6.33
C ALA A 48 -7.66 5.38 -5.28
N ILE A 49 -6.77 5.83 -4.38
CA ILE A 49 -6.04 4.96 -3.44
C ILE A 49 -6.40 5.34 -2.00
N GLY A 50 -6.93 4.37 -1.24
CA GLY A 50 -7.24 4.54 0.17
C GLY A 50 -6.02 4.48 1.08
N GLU A 51 -6.20 4.70 2.37
CA GLU A 51 -5.17 4.44 3.38
C GLU A 51 -5.69 3.41 4.38
N VAL A 52 -4.85 2.44 4.76
CA VAL A 52 -5.27 1.38 5.68
C VAL A 52 -4.14 0.86 6.57
N ASP A 53 -4.48 0.44 7.79
CA ASP A 53 -3.61 -0.37 8.65
C ASP A 53 -3.97 -1.85 8.48
N LEU A 54 -3.15 -2.59 7.73
CA LEU A 54 -3.39 -4.01 7.46
C LEU A 54 -3.41 -4.90 8.70
N ASN A 55 -2.81 -4.47 9.81
CA ASN A 55 -2.82 -5.29 11.03
C ASN A 55 -4.16 -5.19 11.77
N LYS A 56 -4.99 -4.20 11.41
CA LYS A 56 -6.29 -3.90 12.01
C LYS A 56 -7.45 -4.05 11.02
N ALA A 57 -7.18 -4.59 9.84
CA ALA A 57 -8.18 -4.79 8.81
C ALA A 57 -8.09 -6.22 8.27
N GLU A 58 -9.21 -6.90 8.25
CA GLU A 58 -9.31 -8.20 7.61
C GLU A 58 -9.54 -8.02 6.09
N PRO A 59 -9.11 -8.97 5.25
CA PRO A 59 -9.19 -8.81 3.80
C PRO A 59 -10.60 -8.50 3.28
N TRP A 60 -11.64 -9.10 3.87
CA TRP A 60 -13.04 -8.85 3.51
C TRP A 60 -13.58 -7.49 3.95
N GLU A 61 -12.88 -6.77 4.81
CA GLU A 61 -13.24 -5.40 5.21
C GLU A 61 -12.63 -4.35 4.27
N LEU A 62 -11.59 -4.71 3.53
CA LEU A 62 -10.83 -3.79 2.70
C LEU A 62 -11.66 -3.20 1.55
N PRO A 63 -12.53 -3.94 0.84
CA PRO A 63 -13.40 -3.36 -0.17
C PRO A 63 -14.21 -2.14 0.33
N TYR A 64 -14.71 -2.18 1.56
CA TYR A 64 -15.49 -1.09 2.16
C TYR A 64 -14.65 0.13 2.55
N LYS A 65 -13.32 -0.01 2.64
CA LYS A 65 -12.39 1.08 2.96
C LYS A 65 -11.75 1.68 1.70
N ALA A 66 -12.00 1.08 0.53
CA ALA A 66 -11.43 1.54 -0.73
C ALA A 66 -12.11 2.84 -1.20
N LYS A 67 -11.34 3.75 -1.79
CA LYS A 67 -11.88 4.97 -2.41
C LYS A 67 -12.47 4.71 -3.80
N MET A 68 -12.00 3.66 -4.48
CA MET A 68 -12.40 3.28 -5.84
C MET A 68 -12.09 1.80 -6.06
N GLY A 69 -12.77 1.17 -7.02
CA GLY A 69 -12.49 -0.18 -7.50
C GLY A 69 -13.65 -1.14 -7.31
N GLU A 70 -13.85 -2.02 -8.29
CA GLU A 70 -14.91 -3.06 -8.27
C GLU A 70 -14.33 -4.44 -7.91
N LYS A 71 -13.22 -4.81 -8.54
CA LYS A 71 -12.56 -6.13 -8.41
C LYS A 71 -11.17 -6.06 -7.79
N GLU A 72 -10.56 -4.90 -7.89
CA GLU A 72 -9.22 -4.59 -7.41
C GLU A 72 -9.32 -3.31 -6.60
N TRP A 73 -8.80 -3.34 -5.37
CA TRP A 73 -8.78 -2.19 -4.48
C TRP A 73 -7.36 -1.85 -4.11
N TYR A 74 -7.09 -0.55 -4.03
CA TYR A 74 -5.76 0.00 -3.86
C TYR A 74 -5.63 0.80 -2.58
N PHE A 75 -4.60 0.51 -1.80
CA PHE A 75 -4.34 1.17 -0.51
C PHE A 75 -2.89 1.54 -0.36
N PHE A 76 -2.60 2.68 0.24
CA PHE A 76 -1.36 2.91 0.96
C PHE A 76 -1.47 2.28 2.35
N CYS A 77 -0.52 1.41 2.68
CA CYS A 77 -0.48 0.77 3.99
C CYS A 77 0.58 1.39 4.91
N VAL A 78 0.30 1.56 6.20
CA VAL A 78 1.36 1.76 7.20
C VAL A 78 1.79 0.38 7.70
N ARG A 79 2.93 -0.14 7.24
CA ARG A 79 3.51 -1.39 7.77
C ARG A 79 3.89 -1.23 9.24
N ASP A 80 3.48 -2.20 10.03
CA ASP A 80 3.93 -2.36 11.41
C ASP A 80 5.17 -3.28 11.43
N ARG A 81 6.10 -2.99 12.33
CA ARG A 81 7.27 -3.85 12.54
C ARG A 81 6.89 -4.94 13.51
N LYS A 82 7.12 -6.20 13.14
CA LYS A 82 6.89 -7.35 14.05
C LYS A 82 7.72 -7.23 15.33
N TYR A 83 8.86 -6.54 15.27
CA TYR A 83 9.73 -6.23 16.42
C TYR A 83 10.24 -4.79 16.31
N PRO A 84 10.40 -4.06 17.43
CA PRO A 84 10.93 -2.68 17.40
C PRO A 84 12.27 -2.55 16.66
N THR A 85 13.12 -3.57 16.73
CA THR A 85 14.47 -3.64 16.14
C THR A 85 14.54 -4.42 14.82
N GLY A 86 13.46 -5.08 14.39
CA GLY A 86 13.48 -6.02 13.27
C GLY A 86 12.94 -5.44 11.96
N LEU A 87 13.49 -5.91 10.84
CA LEU A 87 12.97 -5.60 9.49
C LEU A 87 11.77 -6.47 9.08
N ARG A 88 11.37 -7.45 9.91
CA ARG A 88 10.28 -8.36 9.57
C ARG A 88 8.93 -7.67 9.76
N THR A 89 8.15 -7.61 8.68
CA THR A 89 6.77 -7.11 8.68
C THR A 89 5.88 -8.02 9.53
N ASN A 90 5.04 -7.43 10.39
CA ASN A 90 3.91 -8.18 10.93
C ASN A 90 2.89 -8.39 9.80
N ARG A 91 2.43 -9.63 9.68
CA ARG A 91 1.50 -10.05 8.62
C ARG A 91 0.32 -10.84 9.21
N ALA A 92 0.21 -10.85 10.54
CA ALA A 92 -0.91 -11.47 11.23
C ALA A 92 -2.02 -10.44 11.41
N THR A 93 -3.24 -10.89 11.21
CA THR A 93 -4.47 -10.18 11.59
C THR A 93 -5.11 -10.92 12.78
N GLN A 94 -6.27 -10.47 13.23
CA GLN A 94 -7.00 -11.16 14.29
C GLN A 94 -7.48 -12.55 13.82
N ALA A 95 -7.95 -12.64 12.58
CA ALA A 95 -8.57 -13.83 12.03
C ALA A 95 -7.60 -14.72 11.24
N GLY A 96 -6.39 -14.25 10.90
CA GLY A 96 -5.48 -15.01 10.05
C GLY A 96 -4.10 -14.40 9.86
N TYR A 97 -3.46 -14.74 8.74
CA TYR A 97 -2.14 -14.23 8.38
C TYR A 97 -1.89 -14.24 6.87
N TRP A 98 -1.09 -13.27 6.41
CA TRP A 98 -0.61 -13.19 5.04
C TRP A 98 0.70 -13.97 4.86
N LYS A 99 0.71 -14.89 3.89
CA LYS A 99 1.88 -15.69 3.53
C LYS A 99 2.36 -15.30 2.13
N ALA A 100 3.64 -14.97 2.00
CA ALA A 100 4.24 -14.73 0.69
C ALA A 100 4.20 -15.99 -0.18
N THR A 101 3.96 -15.82 -1.47
CA THR A 101 3.94 -16.90 -2.45
C THR A 101 4.67 -16.47 -3.73
N GLY A 102 5.28 -17.43 -4.41
CA GLY A 102 6.06 -17.18 -5.61
C GLY A 102 7.37 -16.41 -5.37
N LYS A 103 8.03 -16.07 -6.48
CA LYS A 103 9.21 -15.21 -6.52
C LYS A 103 8.78 -13.75 -6.66
N ASP A 104 9.47 -12.83 -5.99
CA ASP A 104 9.26 -11.39 -6.19
C ASP A 104 9.52 -11.02 -7.66
N LYS A 105 8.64 -10.18 -8.22
CA LYS A 105 8.71 -9.68 -9.59
C LYS A 105 9.40 -8.31 -9.60
N GLU A 106 10.41 -8.17 -10.44
CA GLU A 106 11.06 -6.89 -10.71
C GLU A 106 10.16 -6.00 -11.58
N ILE A 107 10.13 -4.70 -11.27
CA ILE A 107 9.40 -3.69 -12.03
C ILE A 107 10.40 -2.70 -12.61
N PHE A 108 10.37 -2.56 -13.93
CA PHE A 108 11.28 -1.71 -14.68
C PHE A 108 10.54 -0.54 -15.32
N ARG A 109 11.22 0.60 -15.38
CA ARG A 109 10.92 1.72 -16.28
C ARG A 109 12.02 1.76 -17.34
N GLY A 110 11.71 1.30 -18.55
CA GLY A 110 12.72 1.02 -19.57
C GLY A 110 13.77 0.03 -19.05
N LYS A 111 15.04 0.45 -18.97
CA LYS A 111 16.15 -0.38 -18.44
C LYS A 111 16.44 -0.16 -16.95
N SER A 112 15.66 0.68 -16.27
CA SER A 112 15.90 1.04 -14.87
C SER A 112 14.98 0.27 -13.95
N LEU A 113 15.53 -0.49 -13.00
CA LEU A 113 14.77 -1.07 -11.90
C LEU A 113 14.20 0.07 -11.04
N VAL A 114 12.88 0.09 -10.87
CA VAL A 114 12.16 1.12 -10.11
C VAL A 114 11.45 0.55 -8.88
N GLY A 115 11.15 -0.75 -8.87
CA GLY A 115 10.46 -1.37 -7.75
C GLY A 115 10.39 -2.89 -7.84
N MET A 116 9.76 -3.47 -6.83
CA MET A 116 9.52 -4.91 -6.71
C MET A 116 8.07 -5.16 -6.29
N LYS A 117 7.47 -6.22 -6.82
CA LYS A 117 6.13 -6.71 -6.46
C LYS A 117 6.22 -8.07 -5.81
N LYS A 118 5.66 -8.19 -4.62
CA LYS A 118 5.55 -9.44 -3.87
C LYS A 118 4.08 -9.87 -3.82
N THR A 119 3.81 -11.14 -4.07
CA THR A 119 2.45 -11.69 -3.94
C THR A 119 2.29 -12.38 -2.60
N LEU A 120 1.17 -12.13 -1.94
CA LEU A 120 0.76 -12.75 -0.69
C LEU A 120 -0.62 -13.37 -0.83
N VAL A 121 -0.85 -14.44 -0.07
CA VAL A 121 -2.15 -15.09 0.05
C VAL A 121 -2.55 -15.10 1.52
N PHE A 122 -3.79 -14.77 1.81
CA PHE A 122 -4.30 -14.82 3.17
C PHE A 122 -4.70 -16.25 3.57
N TYR A 123 -4.35 -16.61 4.80
CA TYR A 123 -4.72 -17.85 5.43
C TYR A 123 -5.56 -17.53 6.67
N ARG A 124 -6.76 -18.10 6.77
CA ARG A 124 -7.64 -17.95 7.93
C ARG A 124 -7.25 -18.93 9.03
N GLY A 125 -7.20 -18.48 10.28
CA GLY A 125 -6.76 -19.24 11.45
C GLY A 125 -5.29 -19.00 11.82
N ARG A 126 -4.83 -19.67 12.89
CA ARG A 126 -3.47 -19.46 13.41
C ARG A 126 -2.41 -20.17 12.56
N ALA A 127 -1.31 -19.46 12.29
CA ALA A 127 -0.14 -20.06 11.66
C ALA A 127 0.44 -21.19 12.53
N PRO A 128 1.01 -22.26 11.93
CA PRO A 128 1.08 -22.54 10.49
C PRO A 128 -0.13 -23.32 9.93
N LYS A 129 -1.16 -23.57 10.74
CA LYS A 129 -2.29 -24.47 10.42
C LYS A 129 -3.49 -23.75 9.78
N GLY A 130 -3.30 -22.52 9.29
CA GLY A 130 -4.38 -21.75 8.67
C GLY A 130 -4.85 -22.38 7.36
N GLN A 131 -6.10 -22.11 7.00
CA GLN A 131 -6.70 -22.53 5.73
C GLN A 131 -6.48 -21.44 4.68
N LYS A 132 -5.95 -21.83 3.51
CA LYS A 132 -5.74 -20.91 2.39
C LYS A 132 -7.09 -20.33 1.93
N THR A 133 -7.13 -19.02 1.70
CA THR A 133 -8.29 -18.33 1.15
C THR A 133 -8.03 -17.86 -0.29
N ASN A 134 -9.03 -17.26 -0.93
CA ASN A 134 -8.90 -16.66 -2.26
C ASN A 134 -8.39 -15.23 -2.25
N TRP A 135 -8.20 -14.64 -1.07
CA TRP A 135 -7.66 -13.29 -0.94
C TRP A 135 -6.18 -13.25 -1.30
N VAL A 136 -5.89 -12.57 -2.39
CA VAL A 136 -4.53 -12.29 -2.87
C VAL A 136 -4.22 -10.83 -2.66
N MET A 137 -2.99 -10.53 -2.25
CA MET A 137 -2.47 -9.19 -2.08
C MET A 137 -1.17 -9.03 -2.86
N HIS A 138 -1.07 -7.98 -3.66
CA HIS A 138 0.19 -7.56 -4.26
C HIS A 138 0.80 -6.41 -3.49
N GLU A 139 1.99 -6.63 -2.95
CA GLU A 139 2.76 -5.71 -2.11
C GLU A 139 3.88 -5.06 -2.95
N TYR A 140 3.81 -3.75 -3.19
CA TYR A 140 4.74 -3.00 -4.05
C TYR A 140 5.74 -2.17 -3.25
N ARG A 141 7.04 -2.32 -3.50
CA ARG A 141 8.11 -1.51 -2.87
C ARG A 141 8.99 -0.80 -3.88
N LEU A 142 9.50 0.37 -3.51
CA LEU A 142 10.55 1.06 -4.26
C LEU A 142 11.88 0.28 -4.18
N ASP A 143 12.59 0.21 -5.29
CA ASP A 143 13.91 -0.43 -5.39
C ASP A 143 14.72 0.22 -6.53
N GLY A 144 15.99 -0.18 -6.67
CA GLY A 144 16.88 0.34 -7.71
C GLY A 144 17.05 1.85 -7.62
N LYS A 145 16.79 2.59 -8.71
CA LYS A 145 16.99 4.05 -8.77
C LYS A 145 16.07 4.84 -7.83
N LEU A 146 14.88 4.32 -7.56
CA LEU A 146 13.90 4.97 -6.69
C LEU A 146 14.00 4.48 -5.24
N SER A 147 14.98 3.62 -4.93
CA SER A 147 15.24 3.21 -3.56
C SER A 147 15.46 4.44 -2.67
N PRO A 148 14.89 4.48 -1.45
CA PRO A 148 15.09 5.59 -0.52
C PRO A 148 16.57 5.92 -0.26
N HIS A 149 17.45 4.93 -0.36
CA HIS A 149 18.90 5.10 -0.21
C HIS A 149 19.53 5.94 -1.34
N ASN A 150 18.96 5.88 -2.54
CA ASN A 150 19.46 6.52 -3.76
C ASN A 150 18.83 7.89 -4.05
N LEU A 151 17.90 8.35 -3.21
CA LEU A 151 17.27 9.67 -3.37
C LEU A 151 18.26 10.83 -3.09
N PRO A 152 18.13 11.96 -3.81
CA PRO A 152 18.95 13.17 -3.61
C PRO A 152 18.88 13.69 -2.17
N LYS A 153 19.97 14.29 -1.68
CA LYS A 153 20.08 14.77 -0.29
C LYS A 153 18.99 15.76 0.11
N THR A 154 18.50 16.59 -0.81
CA THR A 154 17.37 17.51 -0.57
C THR A 154 16.05 16.80 -0.27
N ALA A 155 15.78 15.64 -0.88
CA ALA A 155 14.66 14.79 -0.50
C ALA A 155 14.90 14.12 0.86
N LYS A 156 16.16 13.82 1.21
CA LYS A 156 16.55 13.27 2.52
C LYS A 156 16.36 14.26 3.68
N VAL A 157 16.44 15.57 3.45
CA VAL A 157 16.19 16.60 4.48
C VAL A 157 14.70 16.65 4.89
N ASN A 158 13.78 16.37 3.97
CA ASN A 158 12.35 16.22 4.28
C ASN A 158 11.98 14.82 4.79
N LEU A 159 12.82 13.81 4.53
CA LEU A 159 12.72 12.48 5.11
C LEU A 159 13.25 12.50 6.56
N ASN A 160 12.43 12.98 7.49
CA ASN A 160 12.68 12.82 8.93
C ASN A 160 13.02 11.33 9.24
N SER A 161 13.79 11.05 10.29
CA SER A 161 14.21 9.67 10.62
C SER A 161 13.01 8.72 10.86
N LYS A 162 11.85 9.27 11.25
CA LYS A 162 10.53 8.61 11.28
C LYS A 162 9.91 8.45 9.88
N LEU A 163 10.07 9.42 8.96
CA LEU A 163 9.64 9.31 7.57
C LEU A 163 10.41 8.22 6.81
N CYS A 164 11.73 8.07 7.00
CA CYS A 164 12.50 6.98 6.39
C CYS A 164 11.97 5.60 6.84
N SER A 165 11.57 5.51 8.11
CA SER A 165 10.83 4.37 8.64
C SER A 165 9.49 4.19 7.93
N VAL A 166 8.61 5.21 7.86
CA VAL A 166 7.25 5.13 7.26
C VAL A 166 7.24 4.98 5.74
N SER A 167 8.25 5.48 5.03
CA SER A 167 8.40 5.34 3.57
C SER A 167 8.76 3.93 3.13
N LEU A 168 9.40 3.15 4.01
CA LEU A 168 9.71 1.73 3.80
C LEU A 168 8.50 0.81 4.10
N LEU A 169 7.37 1.42 4.47
CA LEU A 169 6.21 0.76 5.03
C LEU A 169 4.96 0.88 4.14
N CYS A 170 4.96 1.83 3.19
CA CYS A 170 3.92 2.01 2.19
C CYS A 170 3.99 0.92 1.13
N PHE A 171 3.01 0.05 1.14
CA PHE A 171 2.72 -0.81 0.02
C PHE A 171 1.46 -0.32 -0.63
N LEU A 172 1.47 -0.22 -1.95
CA LEU A 172 0.24 -0.38 -2.69
C LEU A 172 -0.19 -1.83 -2.52
N LEU A 173 -1.45 -2.05 -2.19
CA LEU A 173 -2.04 -3.37 -2.10
C LEU A 173 -3.04 -3.48 -3.23
N CYS A 174 -2.91 -4.43 -4.14
CA CYS A 174 -4.02 -4.84 -5.00
C CYS A 174 -4.61 -6.11 -4.38
N LEU A 175 -5.88 -6.04 -3.96
CA LEU A 175 -6.63 -7.16 -3.43
C LEU A 175 -7.57 -7.71 -4.48
N ILE A 176 -7.52 -9.02 -4.69
CA ILE A 176 -8.37 -9.73 -5.63
C ILE A 176 -9.11 -10.81 -4.85
N ASP A 177 -10.44 -10.84 -4.98
CA ASP A 177 -11.26 -12.01 -4.64
C ASP A 177 -11.58 -12.77 -5.94
N PHE A 178 -11.29 -14.07 -5.97
CA PHE A 178 -11.55 -14.94 -7.12
C PHE A 178 -12.96 -15.57 -7.08
N LEU A 179 -13.80 -15.22 -6.11
CA LEU A 179 -15.20 -15.68 -6.05
C LEU A 179 -16.12 -14.73 -6.83
N VAL A 180 -16.08 -14.84 -8.17
CA VAL A 180 -17.18 -14.47 -9.07
C VAL A 180 -17.28 -15.52 -10.17
#